data_AF-A0A9D8MNU4-F1
#
_entry.id   AF-A0A9D8MNU4-F1
#
_cell.length_a   1.000
_cell.length_b   1.000
_cell.length_c   1.000
_cell.angle_alpha   90.00
_cell.angle_beta   90.00
_cell.angle_gamma   90.00
#
_symmetry.space_group_name_H-M   'P 1'
#
loop_
_entity.id
_entity.type
_entity.pdbx_description
1 polymer ?
#
loop_
_entity_poly.entity_id
_entity_poly.type
_entity_poly.pdbx_seq_one_letter_code
_entity_poly.pdbx_strand_id
1 'polypeptide(L)'
;MKKNNILTALTVAIAMLLVVGLSSCSTKQHAINQLERFSEELRDHSAQYSVEEWERAGEKFVEIRKNISKHELDYTPEEKDRIGHLEGKCAGYMAKGMKEGVFDKVKAFGNELKGIIRGILNALTD
;
A
#
# COMPACT_ATOMS: atom_id res chain seq x y z
N MET A 1 23.15 46.63 -6.08
CA MET A 1 21.75 46.16 -5.90
C MET A 1 21.46 44.77 -6.50
N LYS A 2 22.05 44.34 -7.63
CA LYS A 2 21.73 43.01 -8.23
C LYS A 2 22.17 41.77 -7.42
N LYS A 3 23.32 41.81 -6.73
CA LYS A 3 23.91 40.65 -6.04
C LYS A 3 23.06 40.15 -4.86
N ASN A 4 22.48 41.08 -4.09
CA ASN A 4 21.68 40.76 -2.91
C ASN A 4 20.39 40.05 -3.34
N ASN A 5 19.72 40.53 -4.38
CA ASN A 5 18.48 39.96 -4.90
C ASN A 5 18.66 38.54 -5.46
N ILE A 6 19.84 38.23 -6.03
CA ILE A 6 20.17 36.88 -6.52
C ILE A 6 20.41 35.93 -5.33
N LEU A 7 21.07 36.41 -4.26
CA LEU A 7 21.29 35.64 -3.05
C LEU A 7 19.96 35.35 -2.30
N THR A 8 19.05 36.33 -2.26
CA THR A 8 17.69 36.11 -1.71
C THR A 8 16.87 35.14 -2.57
N ALA A 9 16.98 35.21 -3.90
CA ALA A 9 16.29 34.27 -4.79
C ALA A 9 16.80 32.82 -4.61
N LEU A 10 18.11 32.63 -4.49
CA LEU A 10 18.73 31.33 -4.25
C LEU A 10 18.32 30.72 -2.89
N THR A 11 18.31 31.52 -1.84
CA THR A 11 17.89 31.07 -0.50
C THR A 11 16.41 30.69 -0.46
N VAL A 12 15.53 31.45 -1.14
CA VAL A 12 14.11 31.11 -1.26
C VAL A 12 13.89 29.83 -2.06
N ALA A 13 14.63 29.62 -3.17
CA ALA A 13 14.54 28.41 -3.97
C ALA A 13 14.97 27.14 -3.18
N ILE A 14 16.04 27.24 -2.40
CA ILE A 14 16.50 26.14 -1.54
C ILE A 14 15.48 25.84 -0.44
N ALA A 15 14.89 26.87 0.18
CA ALA A 15 13.85 26.69 1.20
C ALA A 15 12.59 26.01 0.62
N MET A 16 12.17 26.36 -0.60
CA MET A 16 11.04 25.70 -1.26
C MET A 16 11.34 24.22 -1.57
N LEU A 17 12.54 23.89 -2.04
CA LEU A 17 12.95 22.50 -2.29
C LEU A 17 12.93 21.64 -1.01
N LEU A 18 13.33 22.20 0.13
CA LEU A 18 13.29 21.52 1.43
C LEU A 18 11.86 21.24 1.90
N VAL A 19 10.93 22.20 1.72
CA VAL A 19 9.51 22.03 2.12
C VAL A 19 8.81 20.96 1.27
N VAL A 20 9.12 20.89 -0.03
CA VAL A 20 8.55 19.87 -0.93
C VAL A 20 9.09 18.46 -0.58
N GLY A 21 10.38 18.35 -0.25
CA GLY A 21 10.99 17.07 0.12
C GLY A 21 10.43 16.45 1.42
N LEU A 22 10.15 17.26 2.44
CA LEU A 22 9.61 16.80 3.72
C LEU A 22 8.15 16.31 3.58
N SER A 23 7.36 17.00 2.77
CA SER A 23 5.95 16.65 2.50
C SER A 23 5.81 15.29 1.78
N SER A 24 6.67 15.04 0.79
CA SER A 24 6.67 13.78 0.05
C SER A 24 7.11 12.60 0.92
N CYS A 25 8.16 12.80 1.74
CA CYS A 25 8.64 11.78 2.68
C CYS A 25 7.54 11.36 3.67
N SER A 26 6.81 12.33 4.24
CA SER A 26 5.69 12.04 5.14
C SER A 26 4.55 11.29 4.45
N THR A 27 4.31 11.54 3.16
CA THR A 27 3.18 10.94 2.42
C THR A 27 3.50 9.52 1.96
N LYS A 28 4.72 9.27 1.46
CA LYS A 28 5.16 7.91 1.10
C LYS A 28 5.24 6.99 2.33
N GLN A 29 5.77 7.50 3.44
CA GLN A 29 5.86 6.72 4.68
C GLN A 29 4.48 6.40 5.23
N HIS A 30 3.54 7.34 5.10
CA HIS A 30 2.15 7.11 5.48
C HIS A 30 1.52 5.94 4.69
N ALA A 31 1.80 5.81 3.39
CA ALA A 31 1.31 4.69 2.58
C ALA A 31 1.86 3.34 3.07
N ILE A 32 3.17 3.26 3.38
CA ILE A 32 3.77 2.04 3.97
C ILE A 32 3.12 1.72 5.33
N ASN A 33 2.91 2.72 6.18
CA ASN A 33 2.29 2.54 7.49
C ASN A 33 0.81 2.11 7.40
N GLN A 34 0.10 2.48 6.33
CA GLN A 34 -1.26 1.95 6.09
C GLN A 34 -1.22 0.46 5.75
N LEU A 35 -0.29 0.05 4.89
CA LEU A 35 -0.12 -1.36 4.54
C LEU A 35 0.28 -2.21 5.73
N GLU A 36 1.18 -1.70 6.57
CA GLU A 36 1.61 -2.37 7.80
C GLU A 36 0.44 -2.60 8.76
N ARG A 37 -0.30 -1.54 9.09
CA ARG A 37 -1.49 -1.63 9.96
C ARG A 37 -2.54 -2.58 9.39
N PHE A 38 -2.73 -2.57 8.08
CA PHE A 38 -3.64 -3.51 7.43
C PHE A 38 -3.15 -4.96 7.54
N SER A 39 -1.84 -5.21 7.41
CA SER A 39 -1.27 -6.55 7.61
C SER A 39 -1.45 -7.07 9.05
N GLU A 40 -1.42 -6.17 10.04
CA GLU A 40 -1.67 -6.48 11.44
C GLU A 40 -3.15 -6.73 11.71
N GLU A 41 -4.04 -5.91 11.15
CA GLU A 41 -5.48 -6.12 11.20
C GLU A 41 -5.87 -7.49 10.63
N LEU A 42 -5.29 -7.88 9.49
CA LEU A 42 -5.52 -9.20 8.92
C LEU A 42 -5.00 -10.30 9.85
N ARG A 43 -3.79 -10.17 10.40
CA ARG A 43 -3.25 -11.14 11.36
C ARG A 43 -4.18 -11.35 12.55
N ASP A 44 -4.68 -10.26 13.12
CA ASP A 44 -5.35 -10.27 14.41
C ASP A 44 -6.84 -10.62 14.30
N HIS A 45 -7.50 -10.23 13.20
CA HIS A 45 -8.96 -10.31 13.09
C HIS A 45 -9.46 -11.17 11.92
N SER A 46 -8.65 -11.43 10.87
CA SER A 46 -9.19 -12.01 9.63
C SER A 46 -9.70 -13.44 9.77
N ALA A 47 -9.32 -14.15 10.83
CA ALA A 47 -9.78 -15.52 11.09
C ALA A 47 -11.29 -15.62 11.35
N GLN A 48 -11.95 -14.49 11.66
CA GLN A 48 -13.38 -14.44 11.95
C GLN A 48 -14.17 -13.61 10.93
N TYR A 49 -13.52 -13.13 9.88
CA TYR A 49 -14.16 -12.25 8.90
C TYR A 49 -15.31 -12.93 8.17
N SER A 50 -16.44 -12.22 8.09
CA SER A 50 -17.55 -12.53 7.21
C SER A 50 -17.15 -12.35 5.74
N VAL A 51 -18.02 -12.82 4.85
CA VAL A 51 -17.91 -12.60 3.40
C VAL A 51 -17.81 -11.11 3.07
N GLU A 52 -18.65 -10.27 3.69
CA GLU A 52 -18.63 -8.82 3.44
C GLU A 52 -17.37 -8.16 4.04
N GLU A 53 -16.86 -8.67 5.15
CA GLU A 53 -15.62 -8.15 5.76
C GLU A 53 -14.40 -8.46 4.90
N TRP A 54 -14.35 -9.65 4.28
CA TRP A 54 -13.34 -9.98 3.28
C TRP A 54 -13.45 -9.13 2.02
N GLU A 55 -14.67 -8.78 1.60
CA GLU A 55 -14.89 -7.86 0.49
C GLU A 55 -14.28 -6.49 0.78
N ARG A 56 -14.63 -5.89 1.93
CA ARG A 56 -14.09 -4.60 2.37
C ARG A 56 -12.58 -4.64 2.57
N ALA A 57 -12.04 -5.73 3.11
CA ALA A 57 -10.60 -5.92 3.26
C ALA A 57 -9.89 -5.91 1.90
N GLY A 58 -10.49 -6.53 0.89
CA GLY A 58 -10.02 -6.46 -0.49
C GLY A 58 -10.00 -5.03 -1.03
N GLU A 59 -11.12 -4.30 -0.92
CA GLU A 59 -11.22 -2.92 -1.39
C GLU A 59 -10.17 -2.02 -0.72
N LYS A 60 -10.00 -2.16 0.60
CA LYS A 60 -8.99 -1.46 1.37
C LYS A 60 -7.58 -1.77 0.89
N PHE A 61 -7.27 -3.03 0.59
CA PHE A 61 -5.97 -3.42 0.06
C PHE A 61 -5.68 -2.77 -1.31
N VAL A 62 -6.68 -2.72 -2.19
CA VAL A 62 -6.56 -2.03 -3.49
C VAL A 62 -6.30 -0.54 -3.31
N GLU A 63 -7.01 0.11 -2.39
CA GLU A 63 -6.79 1.53 -2.09
C GLU A 63 -5.37 1.79 -1.56
N ILE A 64 -4.90 0.96 -0.62
CA ILE A 64 -3.54 1.03 -0.09
C ILE A 64 -2.51 0.87 -1.22
N ARG A 65 -2.68 -0.12 -2.11
CA ARG A 65 -1.79 -0.33 -3.27
C ARG A 65 -1.78 0.87 -4.22
N LYS A 66 -2.93 1.50 -4.45
CA LYS A 66 -3.03 2.75 -5.23
C LYS A 66 -2.30 3.91 -4.56
N ASN A 67 -2.28 3.98 -3.24
CA ASN A 67 -1.52 5.00 -2.52
C ASN A 67 -0.03 4.72 -2.54
N ILE A 68 0.39 3.45 -2.47
CA ILE A 68 1.80 3.07 -2.63
C ILE A 68 2.30 3.44 -4.03
N SER A 69 1.56 3.08 -5.09
CA SER A 69 2.02 3.27 -6.47
C SER A 69 2.20 4.73 -6.88
N LYS A 70 1.56 5.69 -6.18
CA LYS A 70 1.78 7.13 -6.37
C LYS A 70 3.23 7.56 -6.06
N HIS A 71 3.98 6.76 -5.31
CA HIS A 71 5.33 7.05 -4.84
C HIS A 71 6.36 6.01 -5.31
N GLU A 72 6.04 5.21 -6.33
CA GLU A 72 6.84 4.05 -6.77
C GLU A 72 8.32 4.40 -7.10
N LEU A 73 8.55 5.60 -7.63
CA LEU A 73 9.88 6.11 -7.96
C LEU A 73 10.64 6.69 -6.76
N ASP A 74 9.94 7.00 -5.67
CA ASP A 74 10.47 7.66 -4.47
C ASP A 74 10.89 6.69 -3.37
N TYR A 75 10.58 5.40 -3.52
CA TYR A 75 10.98 4.36 -2.57
C TYR A 75 12.41 3.88 -2.83
N THR A 76 13.16 3.79 -1.74
CA THR A 76 14.45 3.11 -1.65
C THR A 76 14.30 1.60 -1.82
N PRO A 77 15.38 0.87 -2.14
CA PRO A 77 15.36 -0.59 -2.19
C PRO A 77 14.85 -1.23 -0.90
N GLU A 78 15.23 -0.68 0.27
CA GLU A 78 14.82 -1.18 1.59
C GLU A 78 13.32 -0.95 1.82
N GLU A 79 12.79 0.21 1.41
CA GLU A 79 11.35 0.48 1.47
C GLU A 79 10.56 -0.45 0.53
N LYS A 80 11.09 -0.74 -0.66
CA LYS A 80 10.46 -1.68 -1.61
C LYS A 80 10.44 -3.11 -1.08
N ASP A 81 11.54 -3.57 -0.50
CA ASP A 81 11.58 -4.88 0.16
C ASP A 81 10.55 -4.95 1.30
N ARG A 82 10.49 -3.90 2.13
CA ARG A 82 9.49 -3.80 3.21
C ARG A 82 8.06 -3.84 2.69
N ILE A 83 7.75 -3.10 1.62
CA ILE A 83 6.44 -3.13 0.97
C ILE A 83 6.11 -4.54 0.49
N GLY A 84 7.04 -5.18 -0.24
CA GLY A 84 6.85 -6.55 -0.74
C GLY A 84 6.64 -7.57 0.38
N HIS A 85 7.39 -7.46 1.48
CA HIS A 85 7.20 -8.31 2.66
C HIS A 85 5.80 -8.15 3.26
N LEU A 86 5.33 -6.91 3.42
CA LEU A 86 3.99 -6.64 3.96
C LEU A 86 2.87 -7.12 3.00
N GLU A 87 3.04 -6.94 1.70
CA GLU A 87 2.11 -7.46 0.68
C GLU A 87 2.03 -9.00 0.73
N GLY A 88 3.18 -9.66 0.88
CA GLY A 88 3.24 -11.11 1.06
C GLY A 88 2.48 -11.58 2.31
N LYS A 89 2.61 -10.87 3.44
CA LYS A 89 1.81 -11.16 4.65
C LYS A 89 0.32 -11.02 4.39
N CYS A 90 -0.12 -9.92 3.78
CA CYS A 90 -1.52 -9.70 3.44
C CYS A 90 -2.06 -10.81 2.52
N ALA A 91 -1.30 -11.15 1.48
CA ALA A 91 -1.62 -12.23 0.56
C ALA A 91 -1.77 -13.58 1.28
N GLY A 92 -0.89 -13.90 2.24
CA GLY A 92 -0.97 -15.12 3.05
C GLY A 92 -2.25 -15.21 3.91
N TYR A 93 -2.69 -14.09 4.49
CA TYR A 93 -3.96 -14.09 5.25
C TYR A 93 -5.18 -14.18 4.34
N MET A 94 -5.18 -13.46 3.22
CA MET A 94 -6.24 -13.55 2.21
C MET A 94 -6.35 -14.97 1.64
N ALA A 95 -5.22 -15.60 1.30
CA ALA A 95 -5.12 -17.00 0.90
C ALA A 95 -5.81 -17.96 1.90
N LYS A 96 -5.60 -17.72 3.19
CA LYS A 96 -6.23 -18.53 4.25
C LYS A 96 -7.75 -18.36 4.24
N GLY A 97 -8.26 -17.12 4.18
CA GLY A 97 -9.69 -16.85 4.06
C GLY A 97 -10.32 -17.42 2.78
N MET A 98 -9.56 -17.44 1.69
CA MET A 98 -9.95 -18.09 0.43
C MET A 98 -10.10 -19.59 0.56
N LYS A 99 -9.13 -20.27 1.18
CA LYS A 99 -9.17 -21.72 1.42
C LYS A 99 -10.38 -22.14 2.27
N GLU A 100 -10.85 -21.26 3.14
CA GLU A 100 -12.06 -21.44 3.94
C GLU A 100 -13.36 -21.20 3.14
N GLY A 101 -13.26 -20.96 1.83
CA GLY A 101 -14.38 -20.86 0.89
C GLY A 101 -15.13 -19.53 0.97
N VAL A 102 -14.52 -18.50 1.56
CA VAL A 102 -15.16 -17.19 1.75
C VAL A 102 -15.19 -16.40 0.44
N PHE A 103 -14.10 -16.40 -0.32
CA PHE A 103 -13.97 -15.59 -1.53
C PHE A 103 -14.80 -16.12 -2.70
N ASP A 104 -15.07 -17.42 -2.78
CA ASP A 104 -15.96 -18.02 -3.78
C ASP A 104 -17.42 -17.54 -3.64
N LYS A 105 -17.78 -17.04 -2.46
CA LYS A 105 -19.12 -16.51 -2.13
C LYS A 105 -19.24 -15.01 -2.37
N VAL A 106 -18.12 -14.29 -2.50
CA VAL A 106 -18.12 -12.86 -2.78
C VAL A 106 -18.32 -12.62 -4.27
N LYS A 107 -19.58 -12.44 -4.68
CA LYS A 107 -19.93 -12.16 -6.09
C LYS A 107 -19.52 -10.76 -6.56
N ALA A 108 -19.31 -9.83 -5.63
CA ALA A 108 -19.15 -8.41 -5.91
C ALA A 108 -17.70 -7.95 -6.12
N PHE A 109 -16.71 -8.86 -6.06
CA PHE A 109 -15.33 -8.49 -6.36
C PHE A 109 -15.18 -7.87 -7.75
N GLY A 110 -14.69 -6.63 -7.77
CA GLY A 110 -14.27 -5.94 -8.99
C GLY A 110 -13.11 -6.66 -9.70
N ASN A 111 -12.87 -6.31 -10.96
CA ASN A 111 -11.85 -6.98 -11.79
C ASN A 111 -10.42 -6.89 -11.19
N GLU A 112 -10.11 -5.78 -10.52
CA GLU A 112 -8.82 -5.56 -9.85
C GLU A 112 -8.61 -6.56 -8.70
N LEU A 113 -9.63 -6.76 -7.87
CA LEU A 113 -9.60 -7.76 -6.80
C LEU A 113 -9.58 -9.18 -7.33
N LYS A 114 -10.36 -9.49 -8.36
CA LYS A 114 -10.30 -10.79 -9.04
C LYS A 114 -8.91 -11.11 -9.58
N GLY A 115 -8.17 -10.10 -10.03
CA GLY A 115 -6.78 -10.25 -10.45
C GLY A 115 -5.86 -10.64 -9.28
N ILE A 116 -5.95 -9.92 -8.16
CA ILE A 116 -5.18 -10.19 -6.93
C ILE A 116 -5.49 -11.59 -6.39
N ILE A 117 -6.77 -11.93 -6.27
CA ILE A 117 -7.30 -13.23 -5.84
C ILE A 117 -6.74 -14.37 -6.71
N ARG A 118 -6.78 -14.20 -8.03
CA ARG A 118 -6.23 -15.19 -8.97
C ARG A 118 -4.72 -15.35 -8.83
N GLY A 119 -4.01 -14.24 -8.65
CA GLY A 119 -2.56 -14.26 -8.42
C GLY A 119 -2.20 -15.03 -7.14
N ILE A 120 -2.94 -14.81 -6.05
CA ILE A 120 -2.78 -15.54 -4.79
C ILE A 120 -3.08 -17.04 -4.98
N LEU A 121 -4.18 -17.38 -5.65
CA LEU A 121 -4.55 -18.78 -5.90
C LEU A 121 -3.46 -19.54 -6.65
N ASN A 122 -2.98 -18.97 -7.75
CA ASN A 122 -1.94 -19.60 -8.56
C ASN A 122 -0.67 -19.85 -7.73
N ALA A 123 -0.26 -18.88 -6.90
CA ALA A 123 0.92 -19.00 -6.05
C ALA A 123 0.81 -20.06 -4.93
N LEU A 124 -0.41 -20.53 -4.60
CA LEU A 124 -0.63 -21.58 -3.60
C LEU A 124 -0.78 -22.98 -4.20
N THR A 125 -1.07 -23.06 -5.49
CA THR A 125 -1.30 -24.32 -6.23
C THR A 125 -0.08 -24.81 -6.99
N ASP A 126 0.96 -23.98 -7.12
CA ASP A 126 2.29 -24.32 -7.64
C ASP A 126 3.22 -24.83 -6.51
#